data_AF-A0A6C0CB15-F1
#
_entry.id   AF-A0A6C0CB15-F1
#
_cell.length_a   1.000
_cell.length_b   1.000
_cell.length_c   1.000
_cell.angle_alpha   90.00
_cell.angle_beta   90.00
_cell.angle_gamma   90.00
#
_symmetry.space_group_name_H-M   'P 1'
#
loop_
_entity.id
_entity.type
_entity.pdbx_description
1 polymer ?
#
loop_
_entity_poly.entity_id
_entity_poly.type
_entity_poly.pdbx_seq_one_letter_code
_entity_poly.pdbx_strand_id
1 'polypeptide(L)'
;MEIILFGDIFDDILPMLIPIDLYNLVQTCKIYQQKIKMSHIKLTTINEINRRLFEMFEDDFDSFKKAMRESDATISGSFIVQCILGEKWSNNVNIYVSSKIYGEFIMQTKQETINILEYMREKYELSKNSRKEYDKQIIGVSYVNGKQIRFINIQNEKIESYMKREFDFNICKNSYVNNNVKIYQINEIFTRHTNFAPKYDLIKNMNRYIKYHKRGFNFYLDTRYNLVTNHNIWDNFRIDIIKVTPIKISYDKCGAIMTGINNNFTCIENIISFGHYKTTKYVKILEMQNTDLIVDMRPCRCGGYVECLFKYIYPNISHLHSCIYKSCQKDGVRDAIYVLDNFIIK
;
A
#
# COMPACT_ATOMS: atom_id res chain seq x y z
N MET A 1 -18.31 47.84 12.77
CA MET A 1 -19.30 47.20 13.66
C MET A 1 -18.71 45.86 14.05
N GLU A 2 -18.15 45.74 15.25
CA GLU A 2 -17.63 44.45 15.75
C GLU A 2 -18.82 43.58 16.15
N ILE A 3 -18.97 42.44 15.47
CA ILE A 3 -19.97 41.44 15.83
C ILE A 3 -19.33 40.58 16.92
N ILE A 4 -19.74 40.79 18.17
CA ILE A 4 -19.37 39.93 19.29
C ILE A 4 -20.35 38.75 19.29
N LEU A 5 -19.88 37.57 18.88
CA LEU A 5 -20.66 36.33 18.94
C LEU A 5 -20.77 35.87 20.40
N PHE A 6 -21.93 36.08 21.01
CA PHE A 6 -22.30 35.43 22.27
C PHE A 6 -22.76 34.00 21.97
N GLY A 7 -21.87 33.03 22.15
CA GLY A 7 -22.14 31.62 21.92
C GLY A 7 -20.89 30.76 22.08
N ASP A 8 -21.07 29.43 22.14
CA ASP A 8 -19.95 28.50 22.07
C ASP A 8 -19.40 28.49 20.64
N ILE A 9 -18.29 29.22 20.42
CA ILE A 9 -17.60 29.36 19.13
C ILE A 9 -17.26 28.02 18.48
N PHE A 10 -17.26 26.93 19.25
CA PHE A 10 -16.98 25.60 18.75
C PHE A 10 -17.90 25.20 17.59
N ASP A 11 -19.19 25.54 17.64
CA ASP A 11 -20.13 25.14 16.58
C ASP A 11 -19.88 25.92 15.28
N ASP A 12 -19.34 27.14 15.37
CA ASP A 12 -18.96 27.96 14.23
C ASP A 12 -17.64 27.51 13.59
N ILE A 13 -16.68 27.03 14.39
CA ILE A 13 -15.38 26.54 13.87
C ILE A 13 -15.44 25.09 13.42
N LEU A 14 -16.38 24.29 13.93
CA LEU A 14 -16.50 22.86 13.61
C LEU A 14 -16.46 22.54 12.10
N PRO A 15 -17.16 23.29 11.22
CA PRO A 15 -17.10 23.05 9.78
C PRO A 15 -15.74 23.34 9.14
N MET A 16 -14.89 24.13 9.80
CA MET A 16 -13.55 24.50 9.32
C MET A 16 -12.47 23.50 9.72
N LEU A 17 -12.76 22.62 10.68
CA LEU A 17 -11.79 21.67 11.22
C LEU A 17 -11.76 20.38 10.41
N ILE A 18 -10.56 19.89 10.12
CA ILE A 18 -10.38 18.55 9.55
C ILE A 18 -10.40 17.49 10.66
N PRO A 19 -10.58 16.19 10.34
CA PRO A 19 -10.79 15.17 11.36
C PRO A 19 -9.66 15.06 12.40
N ILE A 20 -8.40 15.24 11.99
CA ILE A 20 -7.25 15.21 12.90
C ILE A 20 -7.25 16.38 13.89
N ASP A 21 -7.74 17.56 13.50
CA ASP A 21 -7.83 18.71 14.40
C ASP A 21 -8.84 18.46 15.50
N LEU A 22 -9.98 17.87 15.15
CA LEU A 22 -10.99 17.44 16.12
C LEU A 22 -10.43 16.40 17.09
N TYR A 23 -9.67 15.43 16.60
CA TYR A 23 -9.01 14.46 17.46
C TYR A 23 -8.04 15.12 18.43
N ASN A 24 -7.22 16.05 17.94
CA ASN A 24 -6.26 16.79 18.77
C ASN A 24 -6.98 17.65 19.81
N LEU A 25 -8.06 18.34 19.45
CA LEU A 25 -8.89 19.11 20.38
C LEU A 25 -9.46 18.24 21.50
N VAL A 26 -9.95 17.03 21.19
CA VAL A 26 -10.40 16.05 22.19
C VAL A 26 -9.32 15.74 23.22
N GLN A 27 -8.04 15.73 22.82
CA GLN A 27 -6.93 15.44 23.73
C GLN A 27 -6.58 16.61 24.66
N THR A 28 -7.04 17.82 24.38
CA THR A 28 -6.65 19.02 25.15
C THR A 28 -7.40 19.19 26.47
N CYS A 29 -8.72 18.92 26.50
CA CYS A 29 -9.52 19.07 27.72
C CYS A 29 -10.80 18.21 27.73
N LYS A 30 -11.33 17.99 28.94
CA LYS A 30 -12.55 17.20 29.17
C LYS A 30 -13.79 17.77 28.48
N ILE A 31 -13.85 19.10 28.30
CA ILE A 31 -14.99 19.77 27.67
C ILE A 31 -15.10 19.34 26.19
N TYR A 32 -14.01 19.45 25.43
CA TYR A 32 -13.99 18.99 24.04
C TYR A 32 -14.16 17.47 23.92
N GLN A 33 -13.62 16.70 24.86
CA GLN A 33 -13.84 15.26 24.91
C GLN A 33 -15.34 14.88 25.03
N GLN A 34 -16.13 15.67 25.77
CA GLN A 34 -17.57 15.46 25.90
C GLN A 34 -18.36 16.01 24.70
N LYS A 35 -17.92 17.13 24.11
CA LYS A 35 -18.62 17.78 22.99
C LYS A 35 -18.39 17.08 21.65
N ILE A 36 -17.18 16.61 21.38
CA ILE A 36 -16.80 16.03 20.08
C ILE A 36 -17.19 14.56 20.00
N LYS A 37 -18.11 14.24 19.07
CA LYS A 37 -18.64 12.90 18.84
C LYS A 37 -18.09 12.30 17.55
N MET A 38 -18.20 10.98 17.42
CA MET A 38 -17.82 10.28 16.19
C MET A 38 -18.60 10.78 14.95
N SER A 39 -19.83 11.28 15.14
CA SER A 39 -20.60 11.93 14.08
C SER A 39 -19.88 13.15 13.50
N HIS A 40 -19.23 13.96 14.34
CA HIS A 40 -18.43 15.11 13.92
C HIS A 40 -17.23 14.65 13.08
N ILE A 41 -16.50 13.62 13.55
CA ILE A 41 -15.37 13.03 12.81
C ILE A 41 -15.80 12.50 11.43
N LYS A 42 -16.95 11.81 11.35
CA LYS A 42 -17.48 11.33 10.07
C LYS A 42 -17.86 12.49 9.15
N LEU A 43 -18.55 13.50 9.68
CA LEU A 43 -18.97 14.66 8.92
C LEU A 43 -17.77 15.41 8.35
N THR A 44 -16.77 15.74 9.18
CA THR A 44 -15.57 16.45 8.69
C THR A 44 -14.73 15.58 7.75
N THR A 45 -14.74 14.26 7.90
CA THR A 45 -14.11 13.34 6.94
C THR A 45 -14.83 13.38 5.59
N ILE A 46 -16.17 13.39 5.57
CA ILE A 46 -16.97 13.52 4.34
C ILE A 46 -16.71 14.88 3.69
N ASN A 47 -16.67 15.97 4.47
CA ASN A 47 -16.37 17.30 3.97
C ASN A 47 -14.98 17.35 3.32
N GLU A 48 -13.95 16.79 3.97
CA GLU A 48 -12.60 16.77 3.41
C GLU A 48 -12.48 15.88 2.16
N ILE A 49 -13.18 14.74 2.13
CA ILE A 49 -13.30 13.91 0.91
C ILE A 49 -13.94 14.72 -0.22
N ASN A 50 -15.09 15.35 0.03
CA ASN A 50 -15.81 16.13 -0.97
C ASN A 50 -14.99 17.34 -1.44
N ARG A 51 -14.31 18.05 -0.54
CA ARG A 51 -13.44 19.18 -0.87
C ARG A 51 -12.33 18.75 -1.82
N ARG A 52 -11.66 17.63 -1.54
CA ARG A 52 -10.58 17.11 -2.42
C ARG A 52 -11.09 16.54 -3.73
N LEU A 53 -12.27 15.94 -3.74
CA LEU A 53 -12.90 15.50 -4.99
C LEU A 53 -13.34 16.71 -5.82
N PHE A 54 -13.86 17.77 -5.20
CA PHE A 54 -14.16 19.03 -5.87
C PHE A 54 -12.91 19.66 -6.47
N GLU A 55 -11.77 19.67 -5.76
CA GLU A 55 -10.48 20.10 -6.34
C GLU A 55 -10.05 19.25 -7.55
N MET A 56 -10.45 17.98 -7.62
CA MET A 56 -10.11 17.09 -8.72
C MET A 56 -11.04 17.27 -9.92
N PHE A 57 -12.36 17.36 -9.68
CA PHE A 57 -13.39 17.32 -10.73
C PHE A 57 -13.96 18.70 -11.08
N GLU A 58 -13.71 19.72 -10.25
CA GLU A 58 -14.15 21.10 -10.45
C GLU A 58 -15.65 21.17 -10.79
N ASP A 59 -16.01 21.80 -11.93
CA ASP A 59 -17.39 21.99 -12.39
C ASP A 59 -18.13 20.67 -12.63
N ASP A 60 -17.40 19.57 -12.86
CA ASP A 60 -17.94 18.23 -13.10
C ASP A 60 -18.18 17.44 -11.80
N PHE A 61 -17.85 18.00 -10.62
CA PHE A 61 -17.95 17.32 -9.31
C PHE A 61 -19.34 16.74 -9.02
N ASP A 62 -20.41 17.50 -9.25
CA ASP A 62 -21.77 17.05 -8.98
C ASP A 62 -22.19 15.90 -9.91
N SER A 63 -21.77 15.96 -11.18
CA SER A 63 -22.00 14.90 -12.16
C SER A 63 -21.24 13.62 -11.77
N PHE A 64 -19.97 13.75 -11.36
CA PHE A 64 -19.18 12.63 -10.84
C PHE A 64 -19.85 12.01 -9.61
N LYS A 65 -20.29 12.83 -8.66
CA LYS A 65 -20.98 12.38 -7.44
C LYS A 65 -22.29 11.67 -7.73
N LYS A 66 -23.04 12.14 -8.72
CA LYS A 66 -24.27 11.50 -9.21
C LYS A 66 -23.96 10.12 -9.80
N ALA A 67 -22.99 10.03 -10.72
CA ALA A 67 -22.61 8.77 -11.35
C ALA A 67 -22.07 7.74 -10.33
N MET A 68 -21.30 8.20 -9.34
CA MET A 68 -20.84 7.37 -8.21
C MET A 68 -22.03 6.77 -7.43
N ARG A 69 -23.06 7.57 -7.16
CA ARG A 69 -24.26 7.15 -6.43
C ARG A 69 -25.11 6.16 -7.23
N GLU A 70 -25.34 6.45 -8.51
CA GLU A 70 -26.11 5.60 -9.42
C GLU A 70 -25.45 4.23 -9.63
N SER A 71 -24.13 4.17 -9.48
CA SER A 71 -23.34 2.93 -9.63
C SER A 71 -23.08 2.19 -8.32
N ASP A 72 -23.53 2.72 -7.18
CA ASP A 72 -23.13 2.27 -5.83
C ASP A 72 -21.60 2.10 -5.69
N ALA A 73 -20.85 3.00 -6.34
CA ALA A 73 -19.40 2.93 -6.40
C ALA A 73 -18.78 3.39 -5.08
N THR A 74 -17.69 2.72 -4.69
CA THR A 74 -17.07 2.94 -3.37
C THR A 74 -15.64 3.44 -3.53
N ILE A 75 -15.30 4.56 -2.89
CA ILE A 75 -13.90 4.99 -2.73
C ILE A 75 -13.31 4.31 -1.50
N SER A 76 -12.05 3.87 -1.57
CA SER A 76 -11.38 3.25 -0.43
C SER A 76 -9.86 3.34 -0.48
N GLY A 77 -9.21 2.90 0.60
CA GLY A 77 -7.77 2.86 0.76
C GLY A 77 -7.17 4.19 1.21
N SER A 78 -5.93 4.45 0.77
CA SER A 78 -5.12 5.56 1.30
C SER A 78 -5.69 6.95 1.07
N PHE A 79 -6.62 7.13 0.12
CA PHE A 79 -7.26 8.44 -0.10
C PHE A 79 -8.10 8.87 1.11
N ILE A 80 -8.84 7.94 1.72
CA ILE A 80 -9.65 8.26 2.90
C ILE A 80 -8.75 8.51 4.12
N VAL A 81 -7.70 7.71 4.30
CA VAL A 81 -6.72 7.91 5.39
C VAL A 81 -6.08 9.30 5.31
N GLN A 82 -5.74 9.75 4.10
CA GLN A 82 -5.23 11.10 3.86
C GLN A 82 -6.22 12.19 4.28
N CYS A 83 -7.52 12.00 4.02
CA CYS A 83 -8.55 12.95 4.44
C CYS A 83 -8.69 12.98 5.97
N ILE A 84 -8.63 11.81 6.62
CA ILE A 84 -8.69 11.72 8.10
C ILE A 84 -7.48 12.42 8.74
N LEU A 85 -6.28 12.22 8.18
CA LEU A 85 -5.03 12.76 8.74
C LEU A 85 -4.68 14.18 8.26
N GLY A 86 -5.43 14.76 7.33
CA GLY A 86 -5.08 16.05 6.73
C GLY A 86 -3.85 16.01 5.81
N GLU A 87 -3.38 14.84 5.40
CA GLU A 87 -2.13 14.69 4.64
C GLU A 87 -2.38 14.57 3.13
N LYS A 88 -1.38 14.95 2.31
CA LYS A 88 -1.39 14.73 0.86
C LYS A 88 -0.25 13.79 0.46
N TRP A 89 -0.58 12.69 -0.22
CA TRP A 89 0.38 11.68 -0.69
C TRP A 89 0.30 11.53 -2.21
N SER A 90 1.41 11.17 -2.84
CA SER A 90 1.43 10.80 -4.27
C SER A 90 0.86 9.40 -4.46
N ASN A 91 -0.47 9.28 -4.41
CA ASN A 91 -1.20 8.03 -4.57
C ASN A 91 -2.42 8.22 -5.46
N ASN A 92 -2.91 7.11 -6.00
CA ASN A 92 -4.12 7.08 -6.82
C ASN A 92 -5.37 7.05 -5.93
N VAL A 93 -6.49 7.50 -6.50
CA VAL A 93 -7.82 7.28 -5.93
C VAL A 93 -8.34 5.96 -6.49
N ASN A 94 -8.66 5.01 -5.61
CA ASN A 94 -9.22 3.73 -6.02
C ASN A 94 -10.74 3.77 -5.85
N ILE A 95 -11.46 3.51 -6.93
CA ILE A 95 -12.91 3.40 -6.99
C ILE A 95 -13.26 1.94 -7.30
N TYR A 96 -14.07 1.36 -6.42
CA TYR A 96 -14.53 -0.01 -6.50
C TYR A 96 -15.94 -0.04 -7.08
N VAL A 97 -16.18 -0.93 -8.03
CA VAL A 97 -17.48 -1.12 -8.69
C VAL A 97 -17.85 -2.60 -8.69
N SER A 98 -19.15 -2.89 -8.72
CA SER A 98 -19.64 -4.27 -8.80
C SER A 98 -19.45 -4.86 -10.21
N SER A 99 -19.44 -6.19 -10.29
CA SER A 99 -19.40 -6.90 -11.57
C SER A 99 -20.59 -6.57 -12.48
N LYS A 100 -21.74 -6.20 -11.91
CA LYS A 100 -22.92 -5.75 -12.66
C LYS A 100 -22.60 -4.47 -13.45
N ILE A 101 -22.12 -3.43 -12.75
CA ILE A 101 -21.75 -2.14 -13.38
C ILE A 101 -20.68 -2.34 -14.45
N TYR A 102 -19.69 -3.19 -14.17
CA TYR A 102 -18.65 -3.48 -15.17
C TYR A 102 -19.19 -4.25 -16.39
N GLY A 103 -20.10 -5.21 -16.19
CA GLY A 103 -20.74 -5.95 -17.26
C GLY A 103 -21.56 -5.04 -18.18
N GLU A 104 -22.37 -4.16 -17.59
CA GLU A 104 -23.18 -3.15 -18.31
C GLU A 104 -22.29 -2.24 -19.18
N PHE A 105 -21.19 -1.74 -18.62
CA PHE A 105 -20.20 -0.92 -19.33
C PHE A 105 -19.52 -1.62 -20.52
N ILE A 106 -19.27 -2.94 -20.41
CA ILE A 106 -18.70 -3.74 -21.51
C ILE A 106 -19.74 -3.98 -22.60
N MET A 107 -20.95 -4.37 -22.19
CA MET A 107 -22.04 -4.71 -23.11
C MET A 107 -22.65 -3.49 -23.80
N GLN A 108 -22.32 -2.27 -23.35
CA GLN A 108 -22.88 -1.01 -23.86
C GLN A 108 -24.42 -1.04 -23.83
N THR A 109 -24.98 -1.68 -22.80
CA THR A 109 -26.42 -1.74 -22.61
C THR A 109 -26.92 -0.33 -22.37
N LYS A 110 -27.90 0.15 -23.15
CA LYS A 110 -28.54 1.44 -22.90
C LYS A 110 -29.12 1.45 -21.49
N GLN A 111 -28.62 2.33 -20.63
CA GLN A 111 -29.16 2.58 -19.30
C GLN A 111 -29.96 3.87 -19.29
N GLU A 112 -30.96 3.97 -18.42
CA GLU A 112 -31.67 5.23 -18.16
C GLU A 112 -30.77 6.26 -17.47
N THR A 113 -29.71 5.81 -16.78
CA THR A 113 -28.74 6.62 -16.05
C THR A 113 -27.31 6.24 -16.43
N ILE A 114 -26.44 7.23 -16.65
CA ILE A 114 -25.03 7.01 -17.01
C ILE A 114 -24.28 6.45 -15.79
N ASN A 115 -23.78 5.22 -15.89
CA ASN A 115 -22.95 4.65 -14.82
C ASN A 115 -21.56 5.33 -14.75
N ILE A 116 -20.86 5.14 -13.63
CA ILE A 116 -19.59 5.81 -13.34
C ILE A 116 -18.51 5.49 -14.38
N LEU A 117 -18.51 4.27 -14.94
CA LEU A 117 -17.49 3.90 -15.92
C LEU A 117 -17.74 4.60 -17.26
N GLU A 118 -19.00 4.71 -17.69
CA GLU A 118 -19.40 5.46 -18.88
C GLU A 118 -19.09 6.94 -18.72
N TYR A 119 -19.52 7.54 -17.61
CA TYR A 119 -19.23 8.93 -17.28
C TYR A 119 -17.72 9.23 -17.36
N MET A 120 -16.89 8.40 -16.76
CA MET A 120 -15.43 8.57 -16.77
C MET A 120 -14.82 8.32 -18.15
N ARG A 121 -15.43 7.46 -18.98
CA ARG A 121 -15.01 7.24 -20.37
C ARG A 121 -15.28 8.49 -21.22
N GLU A 122 -16.46 9.07 -21.08
CA GLU A 122 -16.90 10.23 -21.86
C GLU A 122 -16.19 11.52 -21.47
N LYS A 123 -15.99 11.75 -20.17
CA LYS A 123 -15.42 13.01 -19.65
C LYS A 123 -13.91 13.00 -19.49
N TYR A 124 -13.32 11.84 -19.16
CA TYR A 124 -11.93 11.76 -18.70
C TYR A 124 -11.15 10.59 -19.32
N GLU A 125 -11.54 10.18 -20.53
CA GLU A 125 -10.81 9.20 -21.34
C GLU A 125 -10.41 7.92 -20.57
N LEU A 126 -11.38 7.29 -19.90
CA LEU A 126 -11.13 6.05 -19.16
C LEU A 126 -10.46 4.98 -20.05
N SER A 127 -9.15 4.80 -19.84
CA SER A 127 -8.37 3.77 -20.53
C SER A 127 -8.78 2.39 -20.05
N LYS A 128 -9.12 1.49 -20.98
CA LYS A 128 -9.36 0.08 -20.64
C LYS A 128 -8.03 -0.56 -20.30
N ASN A 129 -7.86 -0.88 -19.02
CA ASN A 129 -6.73 -1.65 -18.53
C ASN A 129 -7.31 -2.89 -17.88
N SER A 130 -7.16 -4.06 -18.48
CA SER A 130 -7.60 -5.32 -17.87
C SER A 130 -6.40 -6.03 -17.25
N ARG A 131 -6.13 -5.75 -15.96
CA ARG A 131 -5.17 -6.53 -15.18
C ARG A 131 -5.93 -7.30 -14.10
N LYS A 132 -6.04 -8.62 -14.28
CA LYS A 132 -6.62 -9.51 -13.27
C LYS A 132 -5.62 -9.74 -12.14
N GLU A 133 -6.10 -9.64 -10.91
CA GLU A 133 -5.37 -10.00 -9.70
C GLU A 133 -6.32 -10.78 -8.76
N TYR A 134 -6.18 -12.11 -8.72
CA TYR A 134 -7.04 -13.00 -7.92
C TYR A 134 -8.53 -12.68 -8.10
N ASP A 135 -9.18 -12.10 -7.08
CA ASP A 135 -10.62 -11.80 -7.01
C ASP A 135 -11.00 -10.37 -7.45
N LYS A 136 -10.02 -9.57 -7.87
CA LYS A 136 -10.26 -8.22 -8.40
C LYS A 136 -9.66 -8.06 -9.79
N GLN A 137 -10.26 -7.16 -10.55
CA GLN A 137 -9.72 -6.73 -11.82
C GLN A 137 -9.58 -5.23 -11.80
N ILE A 138 -8.36 -4.71 -11.97
CA ILE A 138 -8.23 -3.33 -12.43
C ILE A 138 -8.83 -3.34 -13.82
N ILE A 139 -9.86 -2.53 -14.04
CA ILE A 139 -10.66 -2.49 -15.26
C ILE A 139 -10.46 -1.21 -16.06
N GLY A 140 -9.97 -0.15 -15.40
CA GLY A 140 -9.65 1.08 -16.09
C GLY A 140 -8.88 2.07 -15.23
N VAL A 141 -8.22 2.99 -15.92
CA VAL A 141 -7.47 4.09 -15.31
C VAL A 141 -7.80 5.38 -16.06
N SER A 142 -8.04 6.44 -15.33
CA SER A 142 -8.25 7.79 -15.86
C SER A 142 -7.37 8.78 -15.10
N TYR A 143 -7.08 9.93 -15.70
CA TYR A 143 -6.37 11.03 -15.07
C TYR A 143 -7.29 12.25 -15.07
N VAL A 144 -7.50 12.82 -13.89
CA VAL A 144 -8.32 14.02 -13.71
C VAL A 144 -7.46 15.04 -12.97
N ASN A 145 -7.18 16.18 -13.60
CA ASN A 145 -6.31 17.24 -13.06
C ASN A 145 -4.98 16.70 -12.49
N GLY A 146 -4.32 15.82 -13.26
CA GLY A 146 -3.05 15.19 -12.88
C GLY A 146 -3.14 14.13 -11.78
N LYS A 147 -4.33 13.81 -11.28
CA LYS A 147 -4.58 12.71 -10.32
C LYS A 147 -5.04 11.46 -11.04
N GLN A 148 -4.35 10.35 -10.80
CA GLN A 148 -4.74 9.06 -11.32
C GLN A 148 -5.91 8.48 -10.51
N ILE A 149 -6.97 8.09 -11.22
CA ILE A 149 -8.13 7.39 -10.69
C ILE A 149 -8.13 5.96 -11.26
N ARG A 150 -8.19 4.96 -10.38
CA ARG A 150 -8.23 3.54 -10.76
C ARG A 150 -9.58 2.94 -10.46
N PHE A 151 -10.15 2.26 -11.44
CA PHE A 151 -11.38 1.52 -11.32
C PHE A 151 -11.09 0.04 -11.12
N ILE A 152 -11.68 -0.53 -10.08
CA ILE A 152 -11.46 -1.91 -9.64
C ILE A 152 -12.81 -2.62 -9.60
N ASN A 153 -12.97 -3.62 -10.44
CA ASN A 153 -14.12 -4.50 -10.41
C ASN A 153 -13.94 -5.57 -9.33
N ILE A 154 -14.96 -5.74 -8.50
CA ILE A 154 -15.09 -6.83 -7.53
C ILE A 154 -16.06 -7.87 -8.07
N GLN A 155 -15.59 -9.11 -8.22
CA GLN A 155 -16.38 -10.21 -8.77
C GLN A 155 -17.17 -10.93 -7.67
N ASN A 156 -18.46 -11.20 -7.94
CA ASN A 156 -19.30 -12.15 -7.19
C ASN A 156 -19.46 -11.89 -5.68
N GLU A 157 -19.27 -10.65 -5.21
CA GLU A 157 -19.52 -10.30 -3.81
C GLU A 157 -19.80 -8.81 -3.59
N LYS A 158 -20.26 -8.46 -2.38
CA LYS A 158 -20.40 -7.06 -1.94
C LYS A 158 -19.02 -6.44 -1.69
N ILE A 159 -18.82 -5.23 -2.18
CA ILE A 159 -17.55 -4.47 -2.05
C ILE A 159 -17.08 -4.37 -0.59
N GLU A 160 -18.00 -4.15 0.36
CA GLU A 160 -17.65 -4.08 1.78
C GLU A 160 -17.10 -5.41 2.33
N SER A 161 -17.70 -6.53 1.92
CA SER A 161 -17.25 -7.87 2.33
C SER A 161 -15.86 -8.15 1.75
N TYR A 162 -15.65 -7.82 0.47
CA TYR A 162 -14.36 -7.88 -0.19
C TYR A 162 -13.31 -7.10 0.60
N MET A 163 -13.58 -5.83 0.94
CA MET A 163 -12.62 -4.98 1.67
C MET A 163 -12.21 -5.55 3.02
N LYS A 164 -13.17 -6.09 3.79
CA LYS A 164 -12.88 -6.70 5.10
C LYS A 164 -11.99 -7.93 4.97
N ARG A 165 -12.21 -8.74 3.92
CA ARG A 165 -11.45 -9.97 3.67
C ARG A 165 -10.06 -9.68 3.07
N GLU A 166 -10.00 -8.85 2.05
CA GLU A 166 -8.82 -8.72 1.18
C GLU A 166 -7.83 -7.64 1.62
N PHE A 167 -8.22 -6.72 2.50
CA PHE A 167 -7.28 -5.71 2.99
C PHE A 167 -6.57 -6.20 4.24
N ASP A 168 -5.27 -6.45 4.06
CA ASP A 168 -4.36 -6.96 5.09
C ASP A 168 -4.28 -6.04 6.32
N PHE A 169 -4.17 -4.73 6.06
CA PHE A 169 -4.00 -3.72 7.11
C PHE A 169 -5.31 -2.97 7.36
N ASN A 170 -5.67 -2.84 8.64
CA ASN A 170 -6.87 -2.19 9.15
C ASN A 170 -7.03 -0.77 8.62
N ILE A 171 -5.93 -0.02 8.54
CA ILE A 171 -5.89 1.33 7.99
C ILE A 171 -6.35 1.43 6.53
N CYS A 172 -6.37 0.32 5.79
CA CYS A 172 -6.88 0.30 4.42
C CYS A 172 -8.41 0.10 4.36
N LYS A 173 -9.07 -0.39 5.42
CA LYS A 173 -10.47 -0.85 5.43
C LYS A 173 -11.52 0.26 5.51
N ASN A 174 -11.10 1.51 5.32
CA ASN A 174 -11.99 2.66 5.30
C ASN A 174 -12.70 2.75 3.96
N SER A 175 -13.99 3.10 3.95
CA SER A 175 -14.77 3.22 2.71
C SER A 175 -15.69 4.43 2.71
N TYR A 176 -15.93 4.96 1.51
CA TYR A 176 -16.83 6.07 1.27
C TYR A 176 -17.78 5.72 0.12
N VAL A 177 -19.07 5.78 0.38
CA VAL A 177 -20.15 5.45 -0.56
C VAL A 177 -21.38 6.28 -0.21
N ASN A 178 -22.06 6.85 -1.21
CA ASN A 178 -23.33 7.59 -1.04
C ASN A 178 -23.33 8.63 0.11
N ASN A 179 -22.30 9.50 0.15
CA ASN A 179 -22.12 10.51 1.22
C ASN A 179 -22.02 9.93 2.64
N ASN A 180 -21.66 8.66 2.76
CA ASN A 180 -21.43 8.01 4.04
C ASN A 180 -20.00 7.47 4.08
N VAL A 181 -19.37 7.57 5.25
CA VAL A 181 -18.03 7.04 5.50
C VAL A 181 -18.08 5.95 6.56
N LYS A 182 -17.49 4.80 6.26
CA LYS A 182 -17.17 3.76 7.23
C LYS A 182 -15.69 3.88 7.56
N ILE A 183 -15.40 4.20 8.81
CA ILE A 183 -14.04 4.32 9.30
C ILE A 183 -13.76 3.13 10.21
N TYR A 184 -12.71 2.39 9.88
CA TYR A 184 -12.29 1.20 10.62
C TYR A 184 -11.18 1.59 11.60
N GLN A 185 -11.41 1.35 12.90
CA GLN A 185 -10.45 1.65 13.98
C GLN A 185 -9.89 3.09 13.94
N ILE A 186 -10.78 4.10 14.03
CA ILE A 186 -10.39 5.52 13.92
C ILE A 186 -9.22 5.92 14.85
N ASN A 187 -9.21 5.44 16.09
CA ASN A 187 -8.15 5.75 17.05
C ASN A 187 -6.80 5.21 16.57
N GLU A 188 -6.77 4.03 15.94
CA GLU A 188 -5.56 3.48 15.37
C GLU A 188 -5.04 4.36 14.22
N ILE A 189 -5.93 4.91 13.39
CA ILE A 189 -5.53 5.83 12.32
C ILE A 189 -4.88 7.09 12.91
N PHE A 190 -5.52 7.75 13.87
CA PHE A 190 -5.00 8.98 14.48
C PHE A 190 -3.69 8.77 15.24
N THR A 191 -3.55 7.66 15.96
CA THR A 191 -2.29 7.33 16.65
C THR A 191 -1.28 6.64 15.73
N ARG A 192 -1.54 6.55 14.43
CA ARG A 192 -0.70 5.87 13.42
C ARG A 192 -0.31 4.45 13.80
N HIS A 193 -1.28 3.66 14.23
CA HIS A 193 -1.13 2.25 14.54
C HIS A 193 -1.94 1.41 13.54
N THR A 194 -1.47 0.20 13.22
CA THR A 194 -2.23 -0.77 12.43
C THR A 194 -1.80 -2.19 12.75
N ASN A 195 -2.65 -3.17 12.46
CA ASN A 195 -2.26 -4.56 12.48
C ASN A 195 -1.25 -4.88 11.35
N PHE A 196 -0.43 -5.89 11.58
CA PHE A 196 0.45 -6.55 10.63
C PHE A 196 -0.08 -7.95 10.38
N ALA A 197 -0.96 -8.09 9.38
CA ALA A 197 -1.52 -9.38 8.99
C ALA A 197 -1.38 -9.57 7.48
N PRO A 198 -0.14 -9.71 6.96
CA PRO A 198 0.07 -9.89 5.52
C PRO A 198 -0.56 -11.21 5.05
N LYS A 199 -1.45 -11.16 4.06
CA LYS A 199 -2.02 -12.35 3.40
C LYS A 199 -1.46 -12.53 2.00
N TYR A 200 -1.34 -13.78 1.55
CA TYR A 200 -1.14 -14.35 0.20
C TYR A 200 -0.13 -13.69 -0.78
N ASP A 201 -0.02 -12.36 -0.86
CA ASP A 201 0.85 -11.61 -1.78
C ASP A 201 1.94 -10.84 -1.01
N LEU A 202 3.09 -11.49 -0.83
CA LEU A 202 4.21 -10.96 -0.06
C LEU A 202 4.68 -9.61 -0.59
N ILE A 203 4.89 -9.49 -1.90
CA ILE A 203 5.41 -8.27 -2.54
C ILE A 203 4.47 -7.10 -2.31
N LYS A 204 3.15 -7.28 -2.48
CA LYS A 204 2.19 -6.20 -2.21
C LYS A 204 2.18 -5.81 -0.74
N ASN A 205 2.30 -6.79 0.17
CA ASN A 205 2.34 -6.50 1.60
C ASN A 205 3.59 -5.73 2.00
N MET A 206 4.77 -6.12 1.50
CA MET A 206 6.02 -5.38 1.72
C MET A 206 5.91 -3.95 1.20
N ASN A 207 5.40 -3.76 -0.03
CA ASN A 207 5.19 -2.41 -0.57
C ASN A 207 4.25 -1.59 0.31
N ARG A 208 3.12 -2.16 0.77
CA ARG A 208 2.19 -1.43 1.66
C ARG A 208 2.84 -1.14 3.01
N TYR A 209 3.59 -2.07 3.57
CA TYR A 209 4.33 -1.87 4.83
C TYR A 209 5.27 -0.68 4.70
N ILE A 210 6.18 -0.70 3.72
CA ILE A 210 7.12 0.41 3.46
C ILE A 210 6.36 1.71 3.27
N LYS A 211 5.30 1.67 2.45
CA LYS A 211 4.48 2.84 2.10
C LYS A 211 3.86 3.50 3.34
N TYR A 212 3.37 2.75 4.33
CA TYR A 212 2.75 3.33 5.53
C TYR A 212 3.75 3.56 6.67
N HIS A 213 4.79 2.72 6.80
CA HIS A 213 5.88 2.91 7.75
C HIS A 213 6.63 4.23 7.48
N LYS A 214 6.89 4.56 6.19
CA LYS A 214 7.42 5.88 5.77
C LYS A 214 6.54 7.07 6.20
N ARG A 215 5.27 6.82 6.52
CA ARG A 215 4.31 7.84 6.97
C ARG A 215 4.09 7.79 8.49
N GLY A 216 5.00 7.17 9.21
CA GLY A 216 4.98 7.09 10.67
C GLY A 216 3.97 6.10 11.24
N PHE A 217 3.46 5.16 10.44
CA PHE A 217 2.62 4.08 10.98
C PHE A 217 3.46 2.97 11.60
N ASN A 218 3.13 2.62 12.85
CA ASN A 218 3.65 1.44 13.53
C ASN A 218 2.72 0.23 13.29
N PHE A 219 3.33 -0.94 13.19
CA PHE A 219 2.69 -2.20 12.82
C PHE A 219 2.72 -3.18 13.99
N TYR A 220 1.63 -3.92 14.22
CA TYR A 220 1.50 -4.83 15.37
C TYR A 220 0.89 -6.18 14.99
N LEU A 221 1.41 -7.30 15.50
CA LEU A 221 1.00 -8.64 15.05
C LEU A 221 -0.42 -9.07 15.47
N ASP A 222 -0.87 -8.69 16.67
CA ASP A 222 -2.17 -9.14 17.21
C ASP A 222 -2.70 -8.18 18.28
N THR A 223 -1.85 -7.86 19.25
CA THR A 223 -2.11 -6.83 20.27
C THR A 223 -1.20 -5.62 20.06
N ARG A 224 -1.58 -4.45 20.62
CA ARG A 224 -0.75 -3.22 20.60
C ARG A 224 0.62 -3.36 21.27
N TYR A 225 0.93 -4.52 21.85
CA TYR A 225 2.18 -4.77 22.56
C TYR A 225 3.24 -5.48 21.71
N ASN A 226 2.84 -6.11 20.59
CA ASN A 226 3.75 -6.84 19.72
C ASN A 226 4.14 -6.00 18.50
N LEU A 227 4.97 -4.99 18.75
CA LEU A 227 5.47 -4.09 17.71
C LEU A 227 6.34 -4.88 16.71
N VAL A 228 6.05 -4.67 15.43
CA VAL A 228 6.89 -5.13 14.33
C VAL A 228 8.03 -4.13 14.14
N THR A 229 9.25 -4.61 14.30
CA THR A 229 10.49 -3.83 14.24
C THR A 229 11.35 -4.27 13.06
N ASN A 230 12.40 -3.51 12.76
CA ASN A 230 13.37 -3.88 11.72
C ASN A 230 14.08 -5.22 11.99
N HIS A 231 14.09 -5.68 13.25
CA HIS A 231 14.68 -6.96 13.66
C HIS A 231 13.77 -8.14 13.34
N ASN A 232 12.48 -8.03 13.66
CA ASN A 232 11.55 -9.16 13.56
C ASN A 232 10.74 -9.18 12.24
N ILE A 233 10.81 -8.11 11.43
CA ILE A 233 10.04 -8.01 10.18
C ILE A 233 10.35 -9.15 9.18
N TRP A 234 11.57 -9.67 9.20
CA TRP A 234 12.03 -10.75 8.31
C TRP A 234 11.27 -12.05 8.58
N ASP A 235 11.17 -12.44 9.86
CA ASP A 235 10.43 -13.63 10.28
C ASP A 235 8.95 -13.51 9.94
N ASN A 236 8.39 -12.31 10.14
CA ASN A 236 6.99 -12.02 9.88
C ASN A 236 6.64 -12.05 8.38
N PHE A 237 7.61 -11.80 7.51
CA PHE A 237 7.50 -11.98 6.06
C PHE A 237 8.04 -13.32 5.56
N ARG A 238 8.56 -14.17 6.46
CA ARG A 238 9.23 -15.44 6.14
C ARG A 238 10.39 -15.28 5.14
N ILE A 239 11.19 -14.23 5.35
CA ILE A 239 12.38 -13.93 4.56
C ILE A 239 13.63 -14.35 5.35
N ASP A 240 14.44 -15.22 4.75
CA ASP A 240 15.69 -15.67 5.37
C ASP A 240 16.86 -14.73 4.99
N ILE A 241 17.60 -14.23 5.99
CA ILE A 241 18.83 -13.45 5.76
C ILE A 241 20.03 -14.38 5.76
N ILE A 242 20.72 -14.50 4.63
CA ILE A 242 21.84 -15.43 4.42
C ILE A 242 23.14 -14.66 4.33
N LYS A 243 24.09 -15.01 5.20
CA LYS A 243 25.46 -14.46 5.16
C LYS A 243 26.30 -15.13 4.09
N VAL A 244 27.03 -14.31 3.33
CA VAL A 244 27.95 -14.75 2.27
C VAL A 244 29.33 -14.10 2.43
N THR A 245 30.37 -14.86 2.12
CA THR A 245 31.78 -14.46 2.28
C THR A 245 32.43 -14.25 0.91
N PRO A 246 33.16 -13.15 0.68
CA PRO A 246 33.92 -12.95 -0.56
C PRO A 246 34.95 -14.05 -0.85
N ILE A 247 34.98 -14.55 -2.08
CA ILE A 247 35.99 -15.52 -2.54
C ILE A 247 37.10 -14.78 -3.29
N LYS A 248 38.30 -14.72 -2.72
CA LYS A 248 39.52 -14.17 -3.37
C LYS A 248 39.38 -12.73 -3.91
N ILE A 249 38.37 -11.98 -3.46
CA ILE A 249 38.15 -10.57 -3.81
C ILE A 249 37.79 -9.79 -2.55
N SER A 250 38.04 -8.47 -2.55
CA SER A 250 37.73 -7.62 -1.40
C SER A 250 36.22 -7.43 -1.22
N TYR A 251 35.80 -7.13 0.01
CA TYR A 251 34.42 -6.80 0.35
C TYR A 251 33.86 -5.66 -0.50
N ASP A 252 34.63 -4.59 -0.70
CA ASP A 252 34.20 -3.43 -1.51
C ASP A 252 33.93 -3.83 -2.95
N LYS A 253 34.82 -4.66 -3.53
CA LYS A 253 34.66 -5.16 -4.90
C LYS A 253 33.45 -6.09 -5.01
N CYS A 254 33.24 -6.97 -4.03
CA CYS A 254 32.03 -7.79 -3.91
C CYS A 254 30.77 -6.92 -3.88
N GLY A 255 30.74 -5.93 -2.99
CA GLY A 255 29.62 -5.01 -2.84
C GLY A 255 29.31 -4.26 -4.13
N ALA A 256 30.33 -3.78 -4.83
CA ALA A 256 30.19 -3.15 -6.15
C ALA A 256 29.58 -4.12 -7.18
N ILE A 257 30.06 -5.37 -7.23
CA ILE A 257 29.51 -6.40 -8.13
C ILE A 257 28.04 -6.67 -7.82
N MET A 258 27.65 -6.84 -6.55
CA MET A 258 26.26 -7.10 -6.13
C MET A 258 25.30 -5.98 -6.55
N THR A 259 25.79 -4.74 -6.65
CA THR A 259 24.99 -3.57 -7.07
C THR A 259 25.05 -3.27 -8.57
N GLY A 260 25.95 -3.91 -9.32
CA GLY A 260 26.22 -3.62 -10.73
C GLY A 260 25.04 -3.96 -11.65
N ILE A 261 24.74 -3.06 -12.59
CA ILE A 261 23.49 -3.12 -13.36
C ILE A 261 23.47 -4.21 -14.45
N ASN A 262 24.64 -4.62 -14.95
CA ASN A 262 24.77 -5.56 -16.07
C ASN A 262 25.23 -6.95 -15.61
N ASN A 263 24.94 -7.26 -14.34
CA ASN A 263 25.45 -8.43 -13.68
C ASN A 263 24.39 -9.50 -13.52
N ASN A 264 24.69 -10.70 -13.98
CA ASN A 264 23.88 -11.89 -13.79
C ASN A 264 24.55 -12.78 -12.75
N PHE A 265 23.75 -13.32 -11.84
CA PHE A 265 24.24 -14.24 -10.81
C PHE A 265 23.65 -15.62 -11.03
N THR A 266 24.44 -16.62 -10.66
CA THR A 266 23.96 -17.99 -10.54
C THR A 266 24.47 -18.57 -9.23
N CYS A 267 23.67 -19.44 -8.62
CA CYS A 267 24.07 -20.19 -7.44
C CYS A 267 24.21 -21.66 -7.82
N ILE A 268 25.39 -22.24 -7.58
CA ILE A 268 25.66 -23.66 -7.70
C ILE A 268 26.16 -24.12 -6.35
N GLU A 269 25.42 -25.04 -5.73
CA GLU A 269 25.66 -25.47 -4.34
C GLU A 269 25.68 -24.24 -3.41
N ASN A 270 26.76 -24.05 -2.65
CA ASN A 270 26.97 -22.92 -1.74
C ASN A 270 27.71 -21.74 -2.40
N ILE A 271 27.95 -21.77 -3.71
CA ILE A 271 28.78 -20.76 -4.39
C ILE A 271 27.91 -19.89 -5.30
N ILE A 272 27.93 -18.59 -5.03
CA ILE A 272 27.35 -17.58 -5.92
C ILE A 272 28.44 -17.11 -6.89
N SER A 273 28.15 -17.28 -8.17
CA SER A 273 29.01 -16.87 -9.28
C SER A 273 28.35 -15.75 -10.08
N PHE A 274 29.19 -14.88 -10.64
CA PHE A 274 28.77 -13.71 -11.40
C PHE A 274 29.31 -13.78 -12.83
N GLY A 275 28.46 -13.45 -13.81
CA GLY A 275 28.83 -13.28 -15.21
C GLY A 275 28.24 -11.98 -15.79
N HIS A 276 28.94 -11.37 -16.74
CA HIS A 276 28.38 -10.25 -17.50
C HIS A 276 27.34 -10.75 -18.51
N TYR A 277 26.34 -9.90 -18.81
CA TYR A 277 25.17 -10.20 -19.66
C TYR A 277 25.47 -10.74 -21.09
N LYS A 278 26.74 -10.93 -21.47
CA LYS A 278 27.17 -11.47 -22.78
C LYS A 278 28.23 -12.57 -22.69
N THR A 279 28.58 -13.02 -21.49
CA THR A 279 29.66 -13.98 -21.28
C THR A 279 29.13 -15.29 -20.72
N THR A 280 29.56 -16.42 -21.28
CA THR A 280 29.30 -17.76 -20.71
C THR A 280 30.22 -18.07 -19.52
N LYS A 281 31.23 -17.22 -19.27
CA LYS A 281 32.16 -17.37 -18.15
C LYS A 281 31.57 -16.74 -16.89
N TYR A 282 31.33 -17.57 -15.89
CA TYR A 282 30.98 -17.13 -14.54
C TYR A 282 32.22 -17.17 -13.64
N VAL A 283 32.40 -16.13 -12.84
CA VAL A 283 33.46 -16.02 -11.85
C VAL A 283 32.84 -16.27 -10.48
N LYS A 284 33.42 -17.18 -9.69
CA LYS A 284 33.03 -17.42 -8.30
C LYS A 284 33.36 -16.17 -7.48
N ILE A 285 32.38 -15.60 -6.80
CA ILE A 285 32.56 -14.34 -6.06
C ILE A 285 32.22 -14.44 -4.58
N LEU A 286 31.32 -15.34 -4.21
CA LEU A 286 30.75 -15.40 -2.86
C LEU A 286 30.49 -16.86 -2.48
N GLU A 287 30.75 -17.18 -1.22
CA GLU A 287 30.47 -18.48 -0.60
C GLU A 287 29.43 -18.30 0.51
N MET A 288 28.38 -19.10 0.48
CA MET A 288 27.36 -19.13 1.53
C MET A 288 27.90 -19.84 2.77
N GLN A 289 27.67 -19.25 3.94
CA GLN A 289 28.08 -19.86 5.21
C GLN A 289 27.17 -21.03 5.63
N ASN A 290 25.92 -21.09 5.13
CA ASN A 290 24.98 -22.16 5.43
C ASN A 290 24.84 -23.11 4.24
N THR A 291 25.33 -24.33 4.38
CA THR A 291 25.36 -25.38 3.34
C THR A 291 24.08 -26.20 3.25
N ASP A 292 23.15 -26.06 4.20
CA ASP A 292 21.96 -26.91 4.30
C ASP A 292 20.78 -26.37 3.45
N LEU A 293 20.97 -25.23 2.77
CA LEU A 293 19.95 -24.57 1.97
C LEU A 293 20.11 -24.95 0.49
N ILE A 294 19.03 -25.45 -0.13
CA ILE A 294 18.95 -25.56 -1.59
C ILE A 294 18.45 -24.23 -2.10
N VAL A 295 19.31 -23.53 -2.84
CA VAL A 295 19.04 -22.18 -3.33
C VAL A 295 18.53 -22.22 -4.77
N ASP A 296 17.54 -21.38 -5.09
CA ASP A 296 17.17 -21.13 -6.48
C ASP A 296 18.39 -20.64 -7.28
N MET A 297 18.59 -21.19 -8.47
CA MET A 297 19.84 -21.08 -9.24
C MET A 297 20.19 -19.65 -9.68
N ARG A 298 19.36 -18.64 -9.41
CA ARG A 298 19.51 -17.28 -9.94
C ARG A 298 19.19 -16.19 -8.90
N PRO A 299 20.13 -15.92 -7.98
CA PRO A 299 20.08 -14.69 -7.20
C PRO A 299 19.94 -13.48 -8.12
N CYS A 300 19.11 -12.52 -7.74
CA CYS A 300 18.86 -11.31 -8.49
C CYS A 300 19.16 -10.09 -7.62
N ARG A 301 19.62 -9.03 -8.26
CA ARG A 301 19.70 -7.72 -7.61
C ARG A 301 18.31 -7.21 -7.25
N CYS A 302 18.28 -6.24 -6.34
CA CYS A 302 17.09 -5.40 -6.14
C CYS A 302 16.64 -4.82 -7.49
N GLY A 303 15.50 -5.29 -8.01
CA GLY A 303 14.90 -4.76 -9.23
C GLY A 303 14.42 -3.33 -9.02
N GLY A 304 14.65 -2.43 -9.99
CA GLY A 304 14.24 -1.03 -9.89
C GLY A 304 12.72 -0.79 -9.90
N TYR A 305 11.92 -1.82 -10.18
CA TYR A 305 10.47 -1.72 -10.34
C TYR A 305 9.67 -1.86 -9.04
N VAL A 306 10.29 -2.31 -7.94
CA VAL A 306 9.62 -2.56 -6.66
C VAL A 306 10.45 -1.95 -5.53
N GLU A 307 9.80 -1.29 -4.57
CA GLU A 307 10.50 -0.82 -3.37
C GLU A 307 10.97 -2.01 -2.55
N CYS A 308 12.28 -2.16 -2.41
CA CYS A 308 12.88 -3.24 -1.65
C CYS A 308 12.85 -2.93 -0.14
N LEU A 309 12.26 -3.83 0.65
CA LEU A 309 12.19 -3.72 2.11
C LEU A 309 13.59 -3.69 2.75
N PHE A 310 14.50 -4.53 2.27
CA PHE A 310 15.87 -4.56 2.78
C PHE A 310 16.61 -3.26 2.51
N LYS A 311 16.51 -2.73 1.30
CA LYS A 311 17.05 -1.41 0.97
C LYS A 311 16.38 -0.29 1.78
N TYR A 312 15.10 -0.42 2.09
CA TYR A 312 14.40 0.56 2.91
C TYR A 312 14.94 0.60 4.35
N ILE A 313 15.20 -0.57 4.95
CA ILE A 313 15.70 -0.69 6.33
C ILE A 313 17.22 -0.44 6.40
N TYR A 314 17.98 -0.93 5.41
CA TYR A 314 19.43 -0.90 5.32
C TYR A 314 19.89 -0.32 3.97
N PRO A 315 19.77 1.01 3.75
CA PRO A 315 19.95 1.62 2.42
C PRO A 315 21.35 1.50 1.83
N ASN A 316 22.37 1.33 2.68
CA ASN A 316 23.78 1.32 2.27
C ASN A 316 24.38 -0.09 2.25
N ILE A 317 23.56 -1.13 2.38
CA ILE A 317 24.03 -2.52 2.42
C ILE A 317 23.77 -3.19 1.07
N SER A 318 24.86 -3.62 0.42
CA SER A 318 24.81 -4.44 -0.79
C SER A 318 24.17 -5.79 -0.48
N HIS A 319 23.19 -6.18 -1.29
CA HIS A 319 22.45 -7.42 -1.09
C HIS A 319 21.92 -7.98 -2.41
N LEU A 320 21.62 -9.28 -2.41
CA LEU A 320 20.93 -10.00 -3.49
C LEU A 320 19.64 -10.64 -2.95
N HIS A 321 18.68 -10.88 -3.82
CA HIS A 321 17.39 -11.53 -3.54
C HIS A 321 17.35 -12.89 -4.24
N SER A 322 16.75 -13.90 -3.62
CA SER A 322 16.47 -15.18 -4.28
C SER A 322 15.29 -15.87 -3.62
N CYS A 323 14.85 -16.97 -4.22
CA CYS A 323 14.01 -17.96 -3.57
C CYS A 323 14.89 -19.10 -3.03
N ILE A 324 14.48 -19.76 -1.95
CA ILE A 324 15.15 -20.94 -1.39
C ILE A 324 14.16 -22.06 -1.07
N TYR A 325 14.67 -23.28 -1.12
CA TYR A 325 13.99 -24.52 -0.80
C TYR A 325 14.77 -25.23 0.33
N LYS A 326 14.09 -25.67 1.39
CA LYS A 326 14.69 -26.58 2.36
C LYS A 326 14.51 -28.01 1.87
N SER A 327 15.62 -28.73 1.68
CA SER A 327 15.70 -30.08 1.09
C SER A 327 14.86 -31.14 1.82
N CYS A 328 14.42 -30.88 3.06
CA CYS A 328 13.75 -31.88 3.90
C CYS A 328 12.48 -31.39 4.61
N GLN A 329 11.92 -30.23 4.28
CA GLN A 329 10.68 -29.73 4.90
C GLN A 329 9.58 -29.43 3.87
N LYS A 330 8.34 -29.81 4.19
CA LYS A 330 7.12 -29.51 3.42
C LYS A 330 6.76 -28.00 3.41
N ASP A 331 7.66 -27.12 3.88
CA ASP A 331 7.36 -25.74 4.26
C ASP A 331 7.30 -24.73 3.10
N GLY A 332 7.36 -25.18 1.85
CA GLY A 332 7.21 -24.33 0.67
C GLY A 332 8.42 -23.44 0.37
N VAL A 333 8.32 -22.67 -0.72
CA VAL A 333 9.34 -21.71 -1.16
C VAL A 333 9.42 -20.55 -0.17
N ARG A 334 10.63 -20.16 0.24
CA ARG A 334 10.88 -18.94 1.02
C ARG A 334 11.70 -17.94 0.22
N ASP A 335 11.46 -16.66 0.45
CA ASP A 335 12.33 -15.61 -0.07
C ASP A 335 13.59 -15.48 0.80
N ALA A 336 14.70 -15.11 0.18
CA ALA A 336 15.98 -14.97 0.85
C ALA A 336 16.73 -13.73 0.39
N ILE A 337 17.51 -13.16 1.31
CA ILE A 337 18.37 -12.01 1.04
C ILE A 337 19.80 -12.40 1.40
N TYR A 338 20.69 -12.33 0.42
CA TYR A 338 22.13 -12.51 0.65
C TYR A 338 22.78 -11.20 1.02
N VAL A 339 23.55 -11.22 2.09
CA VAL A 339 24.31 -10.08 2.60
C VAL A 339 25.72 -10.51 2.93
N LEU A 340 26.68 -9.60 2.74
CA LEU A 340 28.06 -9.87 3.14
C LEU A 340 28.11 -10.18 4.64
N ASP A 341 28.90 -11.16 5.04
CA ASP A 341 28.98 -11.66 6.41
C ASP A 341 29.49 -10.64 7.44
N ASN A 342 30.19 -9.61 6.98
CA ASN A 342 30.55 -8.41 7.75
C ASN A 342 29.35 -7.51 8.12
N PHE A 343 28.16 -7.77 7.58
CA PHE A 343 26.92 -7.12 7.99
C PHE A 343 26.45 -7.62 9.36
N ILE A 344 26.05 -6.67 10.21
CA ILE A 344 25.47 -6.92 11.53
C ILE A 344 24.08 -6.29 11.55
N ILE A 345 23.06 -7.09 11.84
CA ILE A 345 21.70 -6.61 12.11
C ILE A 345 21.78 -5.80 13.41
N LYS A 346 21.61 -4.49 13.30
CA LYS A 346 21.62 -3.57 14.45
C LYS A 346 20.26 -3.49 15.08
#